data_AF-A0A498SP92-F1
#
_entry.id   AF-A0A498SP92-F1
#
_cell.length_a   1.000
_cell.length_b   1.000
_cell.length_c   1.000
_cell.angle_alpha   90.00
_cell.angle_beta   90.00
_cell.angle_gamma   90.00
#
_symmetry.space_group_name_H-M   'P 1'
#
loop_
_entity.id
_entity.type
_entity.pdbx_description
1 polymer ?
#
loop_
_entity_poly.entity_id
_entity_poly.type
_entity_poly.pdbx_seq_one_letter_code
_entity_poly.pdbx_strand_id
1 'polypeptide(L)'
;SDITTTFPCNGKFTEKQKIIYNAVLAANTEVFKAAKPGLRWKEMHLLAERIILSHLRDAEILRGDLEEMMKVRMGAIFMPHGLGHFMGLDVHDCGGYLGVSYCYFLTVILYAVTCL
;
A
#
# COMPACT_ATOMS: atom_id res chain seq x y z
N SER A 1 8.27 -4.68 17.12
CA SER A 1 7.62 -3.58 16.39
C SER A 1 8.27 -3.44 15.04
N ASP A 2 7.55 -2.88 14.07
CA ASP A 2 8.07 -2.56 12.74
C ASP A 2 7.38 -1.30 12.23
N ILE A 3 8.14 -0.23 12.01
CA ILE A 3 7.63 1.09 11.66
C ILE A 3 8.54 1.68 10.59
N THR A 4 7.93 2.14 9.50
CA THR A 4 8.61 2.85 8.42
C THR A 4 8.14 4.30 8.37
N THR A 5 9.07 5.23 8.21
CA THR A 5 8.78 6.66 7.99
C THR A 5 9.42 7.13 6.69
N THR A 6 8.73 8.00 5.95
CA THR A 6 9.23 8.57 4.69
C THR A 6 9.14 10.09 4.76
N PHE A 7 10.24 10.77 4.50
CA PHE A 7 10.33 12.23 4.56
C PHE A 7 11.46 12.75 3.64
N PRO A 8 11.36 13.99 3.14
CA PRO A 8 12.41 14.60 2.33
C PRO A 8 13.67 14.84 3.17
N CYS A 9 14.85 14.53 2.62
CA CYS A 9 16.13 14.67 3.32
C CYS A 9 16.43 16.12 3.76
N ASN A 10 15.88 17.12 3.06
CA ASN A 10 16.03 18.54 3.38
C ASN A 10 14.86 19.10 4.22
N GLY A 11 13.93 18.25 4.67
CA GLY A 11 12.76 18.63 5.47
C GLY A 11 11.64 19.34 4.71
N LYS A 12 11.73 19.51 3.38
CA LYS A 12 10.71 20.19 2.57
C LYS A 12 10.29 19.34 1.38
N PHE A 13 9.01 18.98 1.32
CA PHE A 13 8.49 18.22 0.19
C PHE A 13 8.41 19.11 -1.06
N THR A 14 8.94 18.60 -2.17
CA THR A 14 8.61 19.13 -3.50
C THR A 14 7.22 18.68 -3.93
N GLU A 15 6.62 19.35 -4.92
CA GLU A 15 5.29 18.95 -5.41
C GLU A 15 5.26 17.51 -5.94
N LYS A 16 6.32 17.06 -6.64
CA LYS A 16 6.45 15.67 -7.09
C LYS A 16 6.49 14.69 -5.91
N GLN A 17 7.25 15.00 -4.85
CA GLN A 17 7.31 14.16 -3.66
C GLN A 17 5.96 14.12 -2.93
N LYS A 18 5.24 15.25 -2.84
CA LYS A 18 3.91 15.30 -2.22
C LYS A 18 2.90 14.40 -2.93
N ILE A 19 2.89 14.40 -4.26
CA ILE A 19 1.98 13.56 -5.06
C ILE A 19 2.10 12.09 -4.62
N ILE A 20 3.33 11.59 -4.60
CA ILE A 20 3.59 10.21 -4.27
C ILE A 20 3.34 9.92 -2.79
N TYR A 21 3.84 10.77 -1.90
CA TYR A 21 3.61 10.63 -0.47
C TYR A 21 2.11 10.57 -0.13
N ASN A 22 1.31 11.45 -0.75
CA ASN A 22 -0.12 11.49 -0.50
C ASN A 22 -0.87 10.29 -1.11
N ALA A 23 -0.41 9.71 -2.21
CA ALA A 23 -0.97 8.47 -2.75
C ALA A 23 -0.85 7.32 -1.73
N VAL A 24 0.32 7.23 -1.11
CA VAL A 24 0.66 6.22 -0.11
C VAL A 24 -0.08 6.45 1.19
N LEU A 25 -0.12 7.70 1.66
CA LEU A 25 -0.87 8.10 2.84
C LEU A 25 -2.37 7.81 2.70
N ALA A 26 -2.95 8.09 1.53
CA ALA A 26 -4.34 7.78 1.23
C ALA A 26 -4.59 6.27 1.27
N ALA A 27 -3.76 5.47 0.59
CA ALA A 27 -3.87 4.01 0.62
C ALA A 27 -3.77 3.45 2.05
N ASN A 28 -2.82 3.94 2.85
CA ASN A 28 -2.65 3.51 4.25
C ASN A 28 -3.88 3.86 5.09
N THR A 29 -4.36 5.10 4.99
CA THR A 29 -5.52 5.59 5.74
C THR A 29 -6.78 4.81 5.40
N GLU A 30 -7.05 4.56 4.11
CA GLU A 30 -8.26 3.85 3.67
C GLU A 30 -8.21 2.36 3.99
N VAL A 31 -7.03 1.72 3.89
CA VAL A 31 -6.86 0.34 4.34
C VAL A 31 -7.14 0.22 5.84
N PHE A 32 -6.62 1.13 6.68
CA PHE A 32 -6.89 1.13 8.11
C PHE A 32 -8.38 1.32 8.42
N LYS A 33 -9.07 2.19 7.68
CA LYS A 33 -10.53 2.40 7.83
C LYS A 33 -11.33 1.18 7.40
N ALA A 34 -10.91 0.50 6.34
CA ALA A 34 -11.61 -0.66 5.79
C ALA A 34 -11.38 -1.93 6.64
N ALA A 35 -10.23 -2.03 7.30
CA ALA A 35 -9.84 -3.19 8.10
C ALA A 35 -10.86 -3.49 9.21
N LYS A 36 -11.46 -4.68 9.14
CA LYS A 36 -12.41 -5.21 10.12
C LYS A 36 -12.42 -6.74 10.12
N PRO A 37 -12.88 -7.39 11.20
CA PRO A 37 -12.99 -8.84 11.26
C PRO A 37 -13.80 -9.42 10.08
N GLY A 38 -13.34 -10.56 9.57
CA GLY A 38 -13.99 -11.28 8.46
C GLY A 38 -13.58 -10.82 7.05
N LEU A 39 -12.87 -9.70 6.90
CA LEU A 39 -12.30 -9.31 5.60
C LEU A 39 -11.03 -10.08 5.27
N ARG A 40 -10.85 -10.38 3.99
CA ARG A 40 -9.65 -11.07 3.48
C ARG A 40 -8.51 -10.09 3.30
N TRP A 41 -7.30 -10.49 3.68
CA TRP A 41 -6.10 -9.66 3.52
C TRP A 41 -5.86 -9.23 2.06
N LYS A 42 -6.15 -10.13 1.11
CA LYS A 42 -6.03 -9.85 -0.33
C LYS A 42 -6.90 -8.67 -0.79
N GLU A 43 -8.09 -8.50 -0.21
CA GLU A 43 -8.98 -7.39 -0.57
C GLU A 43 -8.38 -6.05 -0.15
N MET A 44 -7.71 -6.00 1.00
CA MET A 44 -6.98 -4.82 1.44
C MET A 44 -5.82 -4.50 0.50
N HIS A 45 -5.07 -5.51 0.05
CA HIS A 45 -3.97 -5.32 -0.91
C HIS A 45 -4.46 -4.73 -2.23
N LEU A 46 -5.58 -5.24 -2.77
CA LEU A 46 -6.19 -4.71 -3.98
C LEU A 46 -6.77 -3.30 -3.78
N LEU A 47 -7.29 -2.98 -2.58
CA LEU A 47 -7.74 -1.63 -2.23
C LEU A 47 -6.56 -0.64 -2.27
N ALA A 48 -5.43 -1.00 -1.66
CA ALA A 48 -4.24 -0.16 -1.67
C ALA A 48 -3.72 0.07 -3.09
N GLU A 49 -3.59 -0.98 -3.89
CA GLU A 49 -3.16 -0.87 -5.30
C GLU A 49 -4.08 0.06 -6.10
N ARG A 50 -5.41 -0.10 -5.95
CA ARG A 50 -6.40 0.74 -6.62
C ARG A 50 -6.25 2.21 -6.27
N ILE A 51 -6.04 2.54 -4.99
CA ILE A 51 -5.87 3.91 -4.53
C ILE A 51 -4.56 4.49 -5.10
N ILE A 52 -3.45 3.75 -5.00
CA ILE A 52 -2.16 4.19 -5.53
C ILE A 52 -2.26 4.47 -7.03
N LEU A 53 -2.83 3.54 -7.81
CA LEU A 53 -3.01 3.71 -9.25
C LEU A 53 -3.94 4.88 -9.59
N SER A 54 -5.02 5.08 -8.83
CA SER A 54 -5.91 6.24 -9.02
C SER A 54 -5.15 7.54 -8.81
N HIS A 55 -4.39 7.68 -7.73
CA HIS A 55 -3.60 8.88 -7.46
C HIS A 55 -2.53 9.13 -8.52
N LEU A 56 -1.82 8.09 -8.98
CA LEU A 56 -0.83 8.21 -10.05
C LEU A 56 -1.46 8.60 -11.39
N ARG A 57 -2.67 8.09 -11.68
CA ARG A 57 -3.45 8.48 -12.86
C ARG A 57 -3.92 9.92 -12.77
N ASP A 58 -4.46 10.34 -11.62
CA ASP A 58 -4.97 11.69 -11.41
C ASP A 58 -3.84 12.74 -11.44
N ALA A 59 -2.60 12.32 -11.13
CA ALA A 59 -1.37 13.11 -11.30
C ALA A 59 -0.76 13.03 -12.72
N GLU A 60 -1.45 12.41 -13.68
CA GLU A 60 -1.02 12.20 -15.07
C GLU A 60 0.28 11.40 -15.26
N ILE A 61 0.76 10.72 -14.22
CA ILE A 61 1.91 9.80 -14.29
C ILE A 61 1.51 8.53 -15.04
N LEU A 62 0.28 8.06 -14.82
CA LEU A 62 -0.35 6.98 -15.55
C LEU A 62 -1.48 7.51 -16.43
N ARG A 63 -1.72 6.84 -17.55
CA ARG A 63 -2.81 7.18 -18.49
C ARG A 63 -3.58 5.92 -18.85
N GLY A 64 -4.90 6.05 -18.98
CA GLY A 64 -5.79 4.94 -19.31
C GLY A 64 -6.83 4.65 -18.24
N ASP A 65 -7.54 3.54 -18.41
CA ASP A 65 -8.62 3.10 -17.54
C ASP A 65 -8.10 2.37 -16.28
N LEU A 66 -8.69 2.67 -15.12
CA LEU A 66 -8.25 2.12 -13.84
C LEU A 66 -8.58 0.63 -13.71
N GLU A 67 -9.71 0.16 -14.25
CA GLU A 67 -10.06 -1.26 -14.18
C GLU A 67 -9.14 -2.10 -15.04
N GLU A 68 -8.77 -1.62 -16.23
CA GLU A 68 -7.79 -2.31 -17.07
C GLU A 68 -6.41 -2.36 -16.38
N MET A 69 -5.98 -1.29 -15.71
CA MET A 69 -4.74 -1.30 -14.90
C MET A 69 -4.80 -2.35 -13.78
N MET A 70 -5.93 -2.45 -13.07
CA MET A 70 -6.14 -3.46 -12.02
C MET A 70 -6.13 -4.88 -12.59
N LYS A 71 -6.77 -5.10 -13.73
CA LYS A 71 -6.88 -6.40 -14.41
C LYS A 71 -5.51 -6.93 -14.84
N VAL A 72 -4.63 -6.07 -15.36
CA VAL A 72 -3.26 -6.44 -15.74
C VAL A 72 -2.27 -6.42 -14.57
N ARG A 73 -2.76 -6.29 -13.33
CA ARG A 73 -1.93 -6.26 -12.10
C ARG A 73 -0.87 -5.15 -12.11
N MET A 74 -1.17 -4.00 -12.72
CA MET A 74 -0.23 -2.87 -12.80
C MET A 74 0.22 -2.36 -11.42
N GLY A 75 -0.64 -2.49 -10.40
CA GLY A 75 -0.31 -2.13 -9.02
C GLY A 75 0.95 -2.83 -8.50
N ALA A 76 1.21 -4.07 -8.93
CA ALA A 76 2.39 -4.83 -8.53
C ALA A 76 3.71 -4.24 -9.05
N ILE A 77 3.67 -3.38 -10.07
CA ILE A 77 4.85 -2.64 -10.55
C ILE A 77 5.26 -1.56 -9.53
N PHE A 78 4.28 -0.92 -8.90
CA PHE A 78 4.49 0.19 -7.97
C PHE A 78 4.51 -0.26 -6.50
N MET A 79 3.97 -1.44 -6.19
CA MET A 79 3.98 -2.07 -4.87
C MET A 79 4.30 -3.56 -5.04
N PRO A 80 5.58 -3.94 -5.26
CA PRO A 80 5.98 -5.32 -5.57
C PRO A 80 5.97 -6.25 -4.35
N HIS A 81 5.75 -5.70 -3.15
CA HIS A 81 5.69 -6.43 -1.89
C HIS A 81 4.24 -6.69 -1.46
N GLY A 82 4.06 -7.59 -0.49
CA GLY A 82 2.77 -7.75 0.18
C GLY A 82 2.36 -6.47 0.90
N LEU A 83 1.05 -6.27 1.11
CA LEU A 83 0.55 -5.07 1.81
C LEU A 83 1.03 -4.97 3.27
N GLY A 84 1.50 -6.07 3.85
CA GLY A 84 1.89 -6.19 5.25
C GLY A 84 1.81 -7.64 5.70
N HIS A 85 2.16 -7.88 6.96
CA HIS A 85 2.29 -9.22 7.56
C HIS A 85 1.81 -9.22 9.01
N PHE A 86 1.61 -10.41 9.57
CA PHE A 86 1.41 -10.57 11.01
C PHE A 86 2.68 -10.21 11.76
N MET A 87 2.51 -9.69 12.98
CA MET A 87 3.58 -9.22 13.84
C MET A 87 3.23 -9.54 15.29
N GLY A 88 4.19 -10.06 16.02
CA GLY A 88 4.04 -10.45 17.41
C GLY A 88 5.40 -10.67 18.05
N LEU A 89 5.73 -11.93 18.35
CA LEU A 89 7.06 -12.29 18.86
C LEU A 89 8.12 -12.13 17.77
N ASP A 90 7.81 -12.57 16.56
CA ASP A 90 8.62 -12.34 15.37
C ASP A 90 8.11 -11.12 14.60
N VAL A 91 9.03 -10.42 13.90
CA VAL A 91 8.65 -9.30 13.02
C VAL A 91 7.72 -9.79 11.92
N HIS A 92 8.06 -10.90 11.26
CA HIS A 92 7.15 -11.65 10.38
C HIS A 92 6.61 -12.86 11.14
N ASP A 93 5.50 -12.68 11.85
CA ASP A 93 4.95 -13.70 12.73
C ASP A 93 4.28 -14.85 11.97
N CYS A 94 4.16 -15.98 12.65
CA CYS A 94 3.63 -17.24 12.14
C CYS A 94 2.12 -17.19 11.81
N GLY A 95 1.61 -18.23 11.13
CA GLY A 95 0.16 -18.43 10.91
C GLY A 95 -0.44 -17.75 9.67
N GLY A 96 0.36 -17.05 8.84
CA GLY A 96 -0.13 -16.33 7.66
C GLY A 96 -0.77 -17.19 6.56
N TYR A 97 -0.50 -18.50 6.51
CA TYR A 97 -0.89 -19.40 5.42
C TYR A 97 -1.74 -20.61 5.85
N LEU A 98 -2.51 -20.51 6.94
CA LEU A 98 -3.33 -21.61 7.47
C LEU A 98 -4.69 -21.80 6.76
N GLY A 99 -4.90 -21.21 5.58
CA GLY A 99 -6.16 -21.29 4.82
C GLY A 99 -7.23 -20.26 5.20
N VAL A 100 -7.02 -19.51 6.29
CA VAL A 100 -7.88 -18.40 6.75
C VAL A 100 -7.03 -17.16 7.07
N SER A 101 -6.56 -16.48 6.03
CA SER A 101 -5.81 -15.22 6.15
C SER A 101 -6.78 -14.03 6.20
N TYR A 102 -7.45 -13.85 7.34
CA TYR A 102 -8.24 -12.64 7.59
C TYR A 102 -7.35 -11.49 8.09
N CYS A 103 -7.86 -10.27 7.97
CA CYS A 103 -7.19 -9.06 8.42
C CYS A 103 -7.09 -9.06 9.96
N TYR A 104 -5.96 -9.54 10.51
CA TYR A 104 -5.76 -9.61 11.96
C TYR A 104 -4.85 -8.53 12.53
N PHE A 105 -3.90 -7.97 11.77
CA PHE A 105 -3.08 -6.85 12.22
C PHE A 105 -2.50 -6.15 10.99
N LEU A 106 -2.49 -4.81 10.99
CA LEU A 106 -2.03 -3.99 9.86
C LEU A 106 -0.70 -3.34 10.22
N THR A 107 0.38 -3.65 9.51
CA THR A 107 1.54 -2.76 9.45
C THR A 107 2.26 -2.90 8.11
N VAL A 108 2.74 -1.74 7.64
CA VAL A 108 3.65 -1.44 6.52
C VAL A 108 3.04 -1.12 5.14
N ILE A 109 2.92 0.18 4.86
CA ILE A 109 3.03 0.77 3.51
C ILE A 109 4.11 1.87 3.68
N LEU A 110 5.27 1.94 3.03
CA LEU A 110 5.70 1.55 1.67
C LEU A 110 7.26 1.45 1.64
N TYR A 111 7.82 0.54 0.84
CA TYR A 111 9.14 0.68 0.22
C TYR A 111 8.96 0.60 -1.29
N ALA A 112 8.59 1.72 -1.92
CA ALA A 112 8.66 1.89 -3.38
C ALA A 112 8.17 3.28 -3.74
N VAL A 113 8.95 4.34 -3.49
CA VAL A 113 9.18 5.47 -4.43
C VAL A 113 10.24 6.39 -3.79
N THR A 114 11.45 5.86 -3.56
CA THR A 114 12.63 6.69 -3.22
C THR A 114 13.49 7.01 -4.43
N CYS A 115 13.05 6.65 -5.65
CA CYS A 115 13.83 6.85 -6.89
C CYS A 115 13.10 7.63 -8.00
N LEU A 116 12.17 8.53 -7.66
CA LEU A 116 11.68 9.57 -8.58
C LEU A 116 12.00 10.97 -8.06
#